data_AF-U2JMV6-F1
#
_entry.id   AF-U2JMV6-F1
#
_cell.length_a   1.000
_cell.length_b   1.000
_cell.length_c   1.000
_cell.angle_alpha   90.00
_cell.angle_beta   90.00
_cell.angle_gamma   90.00
#
_symmetry.space_group_name_H-M   'P 1'
#
loop_
_entity.id
_entity.type
_entity.pdbx_description
1 polymer ?
#
loop_
_entity_poly.entity_id
_entity_poly.type
_entity_poly.pdbx_seq_one_letter_code
_entity_poly.pdbx_strand_id
1 'polypeptide(L)'
;MDRVRGDTKNNIVSIEKQTKLYGLIRWAIKMDKEKRMNKRNKIIGLCICAVLLFGFTACGNSEKSSKGSQEVLTYSNLASKDSIDEVRTLLSAHLDKDSVESFIKMVNEYNEIAGATGLKGEFTEFKAPQYDVDKITTLWREKKGDFIGTNCRINSYTLLKKDIEIPPMDMDDQLLFLDKDAIGKGKLLDAKEKEQFKILFSRVKTEATQDIQIHAKNMEEYFENFKFHEKVRMISVIIHDNLDGDFLFVGHVGVLVPDQEGFLFVEKLSFEEPYQAIKFAAKKECYQYLQDKYADYTGEGLAKPFIMDNNKKVEVN
;
A
#
# COMPACT_ATOMS: atom_id res chain seq x y z
N MET A 1 -33.20 -8.41 -0.95
CA MET A 1 -32.10 -9.38 -1.12
C MET A 1 -31.12 -8.98 -2.22
N ASP A 2 -31.33 -7.85 -2.92
CA ASP A 2 -30.48 -7.43 -4.05
C ASP A 2 -29.33 -6.46 -3.71
N ARG A 3 -29.18 -6.02 -2.44
CA ARG A 3 -28.12 -5.08 -2.02
C ARG A 3 -26.74 -5.72 -1.80
N VAL A 4 -26.66 -7.03 -1.53
CA VAL A 4 -25.40 -7.72 -1.22
C VAL A 4 -24.57 -8.05 -2.47
N ARG A 5 -25.20 -8.07 -3.66
CA ARG A 5 -24.54 -8.41 -4.94
C ARG A 5 -23.85 -7.23 -5.64
N GLY A 6 -24.14 -5.99 -5.24
CA GLY A 6 -23.55 -4.78 -5.83
C GLY A 6 -22.15 -4.50 -5.30
N ASP A 7 -21.96 -4.65 -3.99
CA ASP A 7 -20.69 -4.30 -3.31
C ASP A 7 -19.55 -5.28 -3.65
N THR A 8 -19.86 -6.57 -3.83
CA THR A 8 -18.88 -7.58 -4.23
C THR A 8 -18.36 -7.34 -5.65
N LYS A 9 -19.23 -6.96 -6.59
CA LYS A 9 -18.84 -6.72 -7.99
C LYS A 9 -17.91 -5.51 -8.16
N ASN A 10 -18.02 -4.50 -7.30
CA ASN A 10 -17.29 -3.25 -7.46
C ASN A 10 -15.89 -3.28 -6.81
N ASN A 11 -15.72 -4.00 -5.69
CA ASN A 11 -14.39 -4.34 -5.17
C ASN A 11 -13.60 -5.17 -6.19
N ILE A 12 -14.25 -6.14 -6.84
CA ILE A 12 -13.66 -6.93 -7.92
C ILE A 12 -13.14 -6.04 -9.05
N VAL A 13 -13.79 -4.93 -9.39
CA VAL A 13 -13.35 -4.03 -10.47
C VAL A 13 -12.09 -3.22 -10.10
N SER A 14 -11.98 -2.75 -8.86
CA SER A 14 -10.77 -2.06 -8.38
C SER A 14 -9.58 -3.01 -8.27
N ILE A 15 -9.83 -4.21 -7.74
CA ILE A 15 -8.85 -5.28 -7.63
C ILE A 15 -8.44 -5.76 -9.02
N GLU A 16 -9.37 -5.94 -9.96
CA GLU A 16 -9.05 -6.23 -11.37
C GLU A 16 -8.16 -5.16 -11.99
N LYS A 17 -8.35 -3.88 -11.66
CA LYS A 17 -7.47 -2.80 -12.14
C LYS A 17 -6.08 -2.90 -11.52
N GLN A 18 -5.97 -3.23 -10.22
CA GLN A 18 -4.67 -3.48 -9.58
C GLN A 18 -4.00 -4.77 -10.07
N THR A 19 -4.74 -5.86 -10.31
CA THR A 19 -4.25 -7.10 -10.91
C THR A 19 -3.87 -6.88 -12.37
N LYS A 20 -4.58 -6.04 -13.12
CA LYS A 20 -4.22 -5.62 -14.49
C LYS A 20 -2.99 -4.73 -14.48
N LEU A 21 -2.88 -3.77 -13.55
CA LEU A 21 -1.71 -2.91 -13.40
C LEU A 21 -0.49 -3.72 -12.97
N TYR A 22 -0.66 -4.61 -11.98
CA TYR A 22 0.37 -5.55 -11.57
C TYR A 22 0.72 -6.50 -12.72
N GLY A 23 -0.26 -7.01 -13.46
CA GLY A 23 -0.05 -7.79 -14.69
C GLY A 23 0.71 -7.02 -15.78
N LEU A 24 0.45 -5.72 -15.94
CA LEU A 24 1.18 -4.82 -16.85
C LEU A 24 2.60 -4.55 -16.35
N ILE A 25 2.81 -4.42 -15.04
CA ILE A 25 4.13 -4.30 -14.41
C ILE A 25 4.90 -5.61 -14.58
N ARG A 26 4.27 -6.76 -14.30
CA ARG A 26 4.80 -8.11 -14.55
C ARG A 26 5.18 -8.26 -16.03
N TRP A 27 4.33 -7.81 -16.95
CA TRP A 27 4.58 -7.82 -18.39
C TRP A 27 5.72 -6.88 -18.79
N ALA A 28 5.77 -5.66 -18.25
CA ALA A 28 6.83 -4.69 -18.55
C ALA A 28 8.19 -5.17 -18.02
N ILE A 29 8.25 -5.72 -16.81
CA ILE A 29 9.45 -6.35 -16.22
C ILE A 29 9.87 -7.55 -17.09
N LYS A 30 8.92 -8.39 -17.49
CA LYS A 30 9.17 -9.51 -18.41
C LYS A 30 9.70 -9.03 -19.77
N MET A 31 9.10 -8.01 -20.36
CA MET A 31 9.51 -7.43 -21.66
C MET A 31 10.88 -6.77 -21.61
N ASP A 32 11.19 -6.06 -20.52
CA ASP A 32 12.52 -5.47 -20.30
C ASP A 32 13.59 -6.56 -20.07
N LYS A 33 13.23 -7.63 -19.35
CA LYS A 33 14.07 -8.82 -19.18
C LYS A 33 14.26 -9.56 -20.50
N GLU A 34 13.23 -9.75 -21.32
CA GLU A 34 13.31 -10.35 -22.66
C GLU A 34 14.18 -9.51 -23.59
N LYS A 35 14.06 -8.17 -23.56
CA LYS A 35 14.98 -7.27 -24.30
C LYS A 35 16.43 -7.42 -23.84
N ARG A 36 16.68 -7.53 -22.53
CA ARG A 36 18.02 -7.74 -21.95
C ARG A 36 18.58 -9.14 -22.24
N MET A 37 17.73 -10.17 -22.28
CA MET A 37 18.08 -11.57 -22.58
C MET A 37 18.34 -11.80 -24.08
N ASN A 38 17.53 -11.19 -24.96
CA ASN A 38 17.71 -11.25 -26.42
C ASN A 38 19.00 -10.56 -26.88
N LYS A 39 19.53 -9.62 -26.09
CA LYS A 39 20.84 -9.02 -26.31
C LYS A 39 21.99 -9.92 -25.84
N ARG A 40 21.73 -10.97 -25.03
CA ARG A 40 22.76 -11.72 -24.31
C ARG A 40 22.83 -13.22 -24.58
N ASN A 41 21.91 -13.88 -25.28
CA ASN A 41 22.11 -15.29 -25.69
C ASN A 41 21.29 -15.69 -26.93
N LYS A 42 22.02 -16.04 -28.00
CA LYS A 42 21.64 -17.12 -28.93
C LYS A 42 21.89 -18.46 -28.20
N ILE A 43 21.08 -19.48 -28.52
CA ILE A 43 21.28 -20.94 -28.29
C ILE A 43 20.41 -21.60 -27.17
N ILE A 44 19.48 -22.46 -27.66
CA ILE A 44 18.87 -23.71 -27.10
C ILE A 44 17.93 -23.59 -25.87
N GLY A 45 16.78 -24.27 -25.76
CA GLY A 45 16.13 -25.31 -26.55
C GLY A 45 14.88 -25.84 -25.82
N LEU A 46 13.93 -26.38 -26.60
CA LEU A 46 12.64 -26.98 -26.23
C LEU A 46 12.71 -28.10 -25.16
N CYS A 47 11.63 -28.26 -24.38
CA CYS A 47 10.97 -29.56 -24.14
C CYS A 47 9.53 -29.40 -23.60
N ILE A 48 8.67 -30.35 -23.98
CA ILE A 48 7.19 -30.33 -24.04
C ILE A 48 6.60 -31.32 -23.01
N CYS A 49 5.30 -31.17 -22.71
CA CYS A 49 4.32 -32.16 -22.18
C CYS A 49 4.16 -32.19 -20.64
N ALA A 50 3.00 -32.45 -20.03
CA ALA A 50 1.58 -32.48 -20.42
C ALA A 50 0.74 -32.57 -19.12
N VAL A 51 -0.47 -32.02 -19.19
CA VAL A 51 -1.70 -32.17 -18.35
C VAL A 51 -1.73 -33.31 -17.32
N LEU A 52 -2.22 -33.03 -16.10
CA LEU A 52 -3.20 -33.87 -15.38
C LEU A 52 -4.09 -33.05 -14.42
N LEU A 53 -5.41 -33.19 -14.64
CA LEU A 53 -6.54 -32.76 -13.80
C LEU A 53 -6.71 -33.71 -12.61
N PHE A 54 -7.08 -33.20 -11.43
CA PHE A 54 -8.08 -33.81 -10.51
C PHE A 54 -8.62 -32.75 -9.55
N GLY A 55 -9.95 -32.71 -9.40
CA GLY A 55 -10.64 -31.91 -8.39
C GLY A 55 -10.98 -32.73 -7.15
N PHE A 56 -11.23 -32.04 -6.03
CA PHE A 56 -12.09 -32.50 -4.95
C PHE A 56 -12.78 -31.32 -4.27
N THR A 57 -14.03 -31.57 -3.88
CA THR A 57 -15.03 -30.67 -3.30
C THR A 57 -14.91 -30.53 -1.78
N ALA A 58 -15.13 -29.30 -1.31
CA ALA A 58 -15.86 -28.82 -0.12
C ALA A 58 -15.91 -29.64 1.19
N CYS A 59 -15.62 -28.95 2.31
CA CYS A 59 -16.58 -28.75 3.41
C CYS A 59 -16.14 -27.56 4.28
N GLY A 60 -17.10 -26.69 4.63
CA GLY A 60 -16.88 -25.53 5.47
C GLY A 60 -17.09 -25.82 6.95
N ASN A 61 -16.71 -24.86 7.79
CA ASN A 61 -17.41 -24.60 9.04
C ASN A 61 -17.26 -23.11 9.41
N SER A 62 -18.41 -22.50 9.68
CA SER A 62 -18.59 -21.12 10.11
C SER A 62 -18.51 -21.02 11.62
N GLU A 63 -17.66 -20.14 12.16
CA GLU A 63 -17.75 -19.70 13.56
C GLU A 63 -17.90 -18.18 13.69
N LYS A 64 -19.15 -17.84 14.03
CA LYS A 64 -19.70 -16.70 14.76
C LYS A 64 -18.76 -15.53 15.10
N SER A 65 -19.04 -14.40 14.44
CA SER A 65 -18.62 -13.06 14.86
C SER A 65 -19.38 -12.61 16.12
N SER A 66 -18.64 -12.14 17.11
CA SER A 66 -19.17 -11.42 18.26
C SER A 66 -19.46 -9.96 17.84
N LYS A 67 -20.74 -9.57 17.89
CA LYS A 67 -21.18 -8.17 17.79
C LYS A 67 -20.64 -7.36 18.98
N GLY A 68 -19.52 -6.67 18.79
CA GLY A 68 -19.25 -5.40 19.46
C GLY A 68 -20.06 -4.31 18.75
N SER A 69 -20.50 -3.28 19.47
CA SER A 69 -21.10 -2.07 18.90
C SER A 69 -20.18 -1.55 17.80
N GLN A 70 -20.60 -1.71 16.55
CA GLN A 70 -19.82 -1.29 15.39
C GLN A 70 -19.88 0.25 15.37
N GLU A 71 -18.89 0.89 15.98
CA GLU A 71 -18.72 2.33 15.80
C GLU A 71 -18.60 2.60 14.30
N VAL A 72 -19.29 3.63 13.84
CA VAL A 72 -19.35 3.97 12.43
C VAL A 72 -17.97 4.47 12.03
N LEU A 73 -17.23 3.63 11.30
CA LEU A 73 -15.95 4.01 10.70
C LEU A 73 -16.15 5.29 9.88
N THR A 74 -15.27 6.30 10.03
CA THR A 74 -15.38 7.56 9.29
C THR A 74 -14.11 7.88 8.51
N TYR A 75 -14.25 8.63 7.42
CA TYR A 75 -13.13 9.13 6.65
C TYR A 75 -13.34 10.50 6.03
N SER A 76 -12.22 11.08 5.62
CA SER A 76 -12.13 12.30 4.84
C SER A 76 -11.07 12.15 3.74
N ASN A 77 -11.25 12.86 2.62
CA ASN A 77 -10.21 13.07 1.61
C ASN A 77 -9.36 14.32 1.89
N LEU A 78 -9.53 14.94 3.05
CA LEU A 78 -8.83 16.15 3.48
C LEU A 78 -9.09 17.34 2.53
N ALA A 79 -10.28 17.39 1.95
CA ALA A 79 -10.68 18.40 0.97
C ALA A 79 -11.37 19.64 1.59
N SER A 80 -11.19 19.85 2.89
CA SER A 80 -11.70 21.01 3.64
C SER A 80 -10.66 21.48 4.65
N LYS A 81 -10.72 22.76 5.01
CA LYS A 81 -9.81 23.35 6.00
C LYS A 81 -9.91 22.65 7.36
N ASP A 82 -11.13 22.31 7.80
CA ASP A 82 -11.35 21.77 9.14
C ASP A 82 -10.74 20.37 9.29
N SER A 83 -10.97 19.47 8.34
CA SER A 83 -10.31 18.15 8.33
C SER A 83 -8.79 18.23 8.16
N ILE A 84 -8.26 19.18 7.38
CA ILE A 84 -6.82 19.44 7.29
C ILE A 84 -6.24 19.89 8.64
N ASP A 85 -6.90 20.82 9.32
CA ASP A 85 -6.44 21.36 10.59
C ASP A 85 -6.50 20.31 11.71
N GLU A 86 -7.55 19.49 11.73
CA GLU A 86 -7.69 18.37 12.64
C GLU A 86 -6.57 17.35 12.45
N VAL A 87 -6.37 16.86 11.22
CA VAL A 87 -5.33 15.87 10.91
C VAL A 87 -3.93 16.43 11.13
N ARG A 88 -3.67 17.68 10.75
CA ARG A 88 -2.39 18.35 11.02
C ARG A 88 -2.11 18.39 12.51
N THR A 89 -3.09 18.80 13.32
CA THR A 89 -2.94 18.91 14.78
C THR A 89 -2.65 17.53 15.39
N LEU A 90 -3.41 16.51 14.99
CA LEU A 90 -3.25 15.16 15.54
C LEU A 90 -1.92 14.54 15.16
N LEU A 91 -1.51 14.62 13.89
CA LEU A 91 -0.22 14.10 13.44
C LEU A 91 0.94 14.84 14.13
N SER A 92 0.86 16.17 14.27
CA SER A 92 1.90 16.99 14.91
C SER A 92 2.06 16.73 16.41
N ALA A 93 1.10 16.05 17.05
CA ALA A 93 1.22 15.63 18.45
C ALA A 93 2.12 14.39 18.61
N HIS A 94 2.42 13.68 17.52
CA HIS A 94 3.11 12.39 17.54
C HIS A 94 4.29 12.29 16.59
N LEU A 95 4.39 13.17 15.60
CA LEU A 95 5.41 13.17 14.54
C LEU A 95 6.13 14.51 14.46
N ASP A 96 7.29 14.51 13.79
CA ASP A 96 8.01 15.74 13.45
C ASP A 96 7.14 16.70 12.64
N LYS A 97 7.10 17.97 13.08
CA LYS A 97 6.23 19.00 12.50
C LYS A 97 6.55 19.31 11.04
N ASP A 98 7.82 19.31 10.64
CA ASP A 98 8.17 19.60 9.24
C ASP A 98 7.75 18.45 8.32
N SER A 99 7.83 17.21 8.81
CA SER A 99 7.31 16.03 8.12
C SER A 99 5.79 16.11 7.95
N VAL A 100 5.06 16.54 8.99
CA VAL A 100 3.61 16.77 8.90
C VAL A 100 3.27 17.89 7.92
N GLU A 101 3.96 19.04 7.96
CA GLU A 101 3.71 20.12 7.00
C GLU A 101 4.02 19.71 5.55
N SER A 102 5.06 18.90 5.34
CA SER A 102 5.38 18.33 4.03
C SER A 102 4.25 17.43 3.52
N PHE A 103 3.69 16.59 4.40
CA PHE A 103 2.51 15.77 4.09
C PHE A 103 1.30 16.62 3.72
N ILE A 104 0.96 17.61 4.55
CA ILE A 104 -0.20 18.48 4.32
C ILE A 104 -0.05 19.28 3.02
N LYS A 105 1.18 19.73 2.68
CA LYS A 105 1.45 20.36 1.40
C LYS A 105 1.14 19.43 0.22
N MET A 106 1.54 18.15 0.28
CA MET A 106 1.25 17.19 -0.78
C MET A 106 -0.26 16.93 -0.92
N VAL A 107 -0.98 16.83 0.21
CA VAL A 107 -2.44 16.67 0.23
C VAL A 107 -3.13 17.87 -0.43
N ASN A 108 -2.77 19.09 -0.04
CA ASN A 108 -3.36 20.31 -0.60
C ASN A 108 -3.08 20.43 -2.11
N GLU A 109 -1.82 20.19 -2.52
CA GLU A 109 -1.44 20.22 -3.94
C GLU A 109 -2.22 19.19 -4.77
N TYR A 110 -2.50 18.03 -4.20
CA TYR A 110 -3.36 17.03 -4.83
C TYR A 110 -4.82 17.47 -4.90
N ASN A 111 -5.38 17.94 -3.79
CA ASN A 111 -6.79 18.34 -3.69
C ASN A 111 -7.11 19.60 -4.50
N GLU A 112 -6.15 20.50 -4.74
CA GLU A 112 -6.29 21.63 -5.67
C GLU A 112 -6.60 21.18 -7.11
N ILE A 113 -6.16 19.98 -7.50
CA ILE A 113 -6.32 19.43 -8.85
C ILE A 113 -7.48 18.44 -8.88
N ALA A 114 -7.46 17.45 -7.99
CA ALA A 114 -8.44 16.38 -7.95
C ALA A 114 -9.76 16.79 -7.27
N GLY A 115 -9.79 17.88 -6.50
CA GLY A 115 -10.97 18.33 -5.75
C GLY A 115 -12.22 18.54 -6.60
N ALA A 116 -12.05 18.94 -7.87
CA ALA A 116 -13.12 19.07 -8.86
C ALA A 116 -13.85 17.76 -9.21
N THR A 117 -13.41 16.63 -8.65
CA THR A 117 -14.04 15.31 -8.81
C THR A 117 -14.96 14.90 -7.66
N GLY A 118 -15.16 15.78 -6.66
CA GLY A 118 -16.13 15.56 -5.58
C GLY A 118 -15.54 14.86 -4.34
N LEU A 119 -14.29 15.19 -4.01
CA LEU A 119 -13.60 14.70 -2.81
C LEU A 119 -14.34 15.11 -1.52
N LYS A 120 -14.30 14.25 -0.50
CA LYS A 120 -14.94 14.53 0.79
C LYS A 120 -14.06 15.42 1.65
N GLY A 121 -14.58 16.59 2.01
CA GLY A 121 -13.92 17.51 2.94
C GLY A 121 -14.07 17.04 4.38
N GLU A 122 -15.28 17.07 4.90
CA GLU A 122 -15.59 16.65 6.28
C GLU A 122 -15.46 15.14 6.49
N PHE A 123 -15.21 14.73 7.74
CA PHE A 123 -15.31 13.33 8.11
C PHE A 123 -16.76 12.83 7.96
N THR A 124 -16.92 11.76 7.19
CA THR A 124 -18.23 11.13 6.92
C THR A 124 -18.13 9.62 7.08
N GLU A 125 -19.27 8.94 7.23
CA GLU A 125 -19.33 7.48 7.28
C GLU A 125 -18.51 6.85 6.14
N PHE A 126 -17.64 5.91 6.49
CA PHE A 126 -16.79 5.20 5.56
C PHE A 126 -17.62 4.19 4.76
N LYS A 127 -17.85 4.56 3.51
CA LYS A 127 -18.28 3.65 2.46
C LYS A 127 -17.17 3.67 1.43
N ALA A 128 -16.69 2.50 1.03
CA ALA A 128 -15.58 2.37 0.08
C ALA A 128 -15.80 3.33 -1.10
N PRO A 129 -15.00 4.42 -1.18
CA PRO A 129 -15.31 5.48 -2.12
C PRO A 129 -14.94 5.05 -3.53
N GLN A 130 -15.79 5.41 -4.48
CA GLN A 130 -15.50 5.24 -5.90
C GLN A 130 -15.04 6.58 -6.46
N TYR A 131 -13.81 6.60 -6.97
CA TYR A 131 -13.23 7.78 -7.59
C TYR A 131 -13.24 7.67 -9.12
N ASP A 132 -13.45 8.79 -9.79
CA ASP A 132 -13.27 8.92 -11.23
C ASP A 132 -11.77 9.06 -11.55
N VAL A 133 -11.06 7.94 -11.45
CA VAL A 133 -9.60 7.88 -11.64
C VAL A 133 -9.19 8.42 -13.01
N ASP A 134 -9.96 8.14 -14.07
CA ASP A 134 -9.64 8.59 -15.42
C ASP A 134 -9.70 10.13 -15.52
N LYS A 135 -10.71 10.75 -14.91
CA LYS A 135 -10.82 12.21 -14.80
C LYS A 135 -9.69 12.79 -13.95
N ILE A 136 -9.39 12.19 -12.79
CA ILE A 136 -8.30 12.63 -11.91
C ILE A 136 -6.97 12.60 -12.65
N THR A 137 -6.64 11.48 -13.30
CA THR A 137 -5.40 11.30 -14.06
C THR A 137 -5.30 12.29 -15.22
N THR A 138 -6.42 12.61 -15.88
CA THR A 138 -6.47 13.63 -16.93
C THR A 138 -6.12 15.00 -16.38
N LEU A 139 -6.81 15.46 -15.33
CA LEU A 139 -6.56 16.75 -14.67
C LEU A 139 -5.13 16.86 -14.14
N TRP A 140 -4.62 15.76 -13.55
CA TRP A 140 -3.27 15.69 -13.02
C TRP A 140 -2.24 15.86 -14.13
N ARG A 141 -2.35 15.10 -15.22
CA ARG A 141 -1.44 15.19 -16.36
C ARG A 141 -1.45 16.57 -17.02
N GLU A 142 -2.62 17.19 -17.15
CA GLU A 142 -2.74 18.57 -17.66
C GLU A 142 -1.97 19.58 -16.81
N LYS A 143 -1.96 19.40 -15.48
CA LYS A 143 -1.32 20.34 -14.55
C LYS A 143 0.15 20.03 -14.24
N LYS A 144 0.52 18.75 -14.20
CA LYS A 144 1.80 18.23 -13.69
C LYS A 144 2.65 17.52 -14.74
N GLY A 145 2.14 17.37 -15.97
CA GLY A 145 2.86 16.72 -17.06
C GLY A 145 3.12 15.24 -16.76
N ASP A 146 4.38 14.86 -16.77
CA ASP A 146 4.84 13.48 -16.59
C ASP A 146 5.15 13.11 -15.14
N PHE A 147 4.99 14.04 -14.19
CA PHE A 147 5.06 13.74 -12.76
C PHE A 147 3.77 13.05 -12.33
N ILE A 148 3.86 11.77 -11.95
CA ILE A 148 2.71 10.93 -11.61
C ILE A 148 2.14 11.17 -10.20
N GLY A 149 2.70 12.11 -9.44
CA GLY A 149 2.30 12.35 -8.05
C GLY A 149 3.02 11.44 -7.06
N THR A 150 2.38 11.18 -5.92
CA THR A 150 2.96 10.35 -4.84
C THR A 150 2.02 9.20 -4.47
N ASN A 151 2.57 8.16 -3.86
CA ASN A 151 1.87 6.93 -3.46
C ASN A 151 2.03 6.66 -1.95
N CYS A 152 1.54 5.50 -1.51
CA CYS A 152 1.59 5.02 -0.13
C CYS A 152 2.99 5.07 0.49
N ARG A 153 4.01 4.59 -0.24
CA ARG A 153 5.41 4.53 0.24
C ARG A 153 6.01 5.91 0.41
N ILE A 154 5.92 6.76 -0.61
CA ILE A 154 6.44 8.14 -0.55
C ILE A 154 5.75 8.93 0.56
N ASN A 155 4.43 8.76 0.67
CA ASN A 155 3.63 9.42 1.69
C ASN A 155 4.04 9.02 3.11
N SER A 156 4.08 7.71 3.36
CA SER A 156 4.42 7.16 4.68
C SER A 156 5.86 7.50 5.07
N TYR A 157 6.81 7.42 4.14
CA TYR A 157 8.18 7.84 4.39
C TYR A 157 8.27 9.34 4.71
N THR A 158 7.56 10.20 3.98
CA THR A 158 7.56 11.64 4.24
C THR A 158 7.11 11.95 5.68
N LEU A 159 6.07 11.27 6.15
CA LEU A 159 5.59 11.39 7.53
C LEU A 159 6.58 10.84 8.56
N LEU A 160 7.21 9.69 8.28
CA LEU A 160 7.99 8.94 9.26
C LEU A 160 9.49 9.27 9.27
N LYS A 161 10.06 9.88 8.23
CA LYS A 161 11.52 9.96 7.98
C LYS A 161 12.39 10.51 9.12
N LYS A 162 11.82 11.26 10.05
CA LYS A 162 12.52 11.78 11.24
C LYS A 162 12.17 11.05 12.54
N ASP A 163 11.17 10.17 12.50
CA ASP A 163 10.64 9.40 13.62
C ASP A 163 10.92 7.88 13.48
N ILE A 164 11.68 7.49 12.45
CA ILE A 164 12.21 6.13 12.26
C ILE A 164 13.73 6.17 12.10
N GLU A 165 14.44 5.29 12.81
CA GLU A 165 15.86 5.07 12.57
C GLU A 165 16.04 3.97 11.54
N ILE A 166 16.54 4.36 10.35
CA ILE A 166 16.87 3.45 9.25
C ILE A 166 18.40 3.30 9.21
N PRO A 167 18.96 2.12 9.53
CA PRO A 167 20.40 1.90 9.47
C PRO A 167 20.87 1.81 8.00
N PRO A 168 22.15 2.11 7.73
CA PRO A 168 22.76 1.74 6.45
C PRO A 168 22.80 0.21 6.31
N MET A 169 22.27 -0.31 5.20
CA MET A 169 22.26 -1.73 4.90
C MET A 169 22.11 -1.97 3.39
N ASP A 170 22.35 -3.22 2.97
CA ASP A 170 22.09 -3.62 1.58
C ASP A 170 20.61 -3.48 1.24
N MET A 171 20.33 -3.08 -0.01
CA MET A 171 18.98 -2.87 -0.53
C MET A 171 18.82 -3.51 -1.91
N ASP A 172 17.61 -3.96 -2.19
CA ASP A 172 17.14 -4.38 -3.51
C ASP A 172 15.93 -3.52 -3.89
N ASP A 173 16.18 -2.51 -4.73
CA ASP A 173 15.22 -1.46 -5.10
C ASP A 173 14.50 -1.72 -6.44
N GLN A 174 14.52 -2.96 -6.94
CA GLN A 174 14.00 -3.31 -8.26
C GLN A 174 12.50 -3.03 -8.43
N LEU A 175 11.73 -3.10 -7.34
CA LEU A 175 10.28 -2.84 -7.34
C LEU A 175 9.92 -1.36 -7.06
N LEU A 176 10.93 -0.48 -6.95
CA LEU A 176 10.75 0.95 -6.63
C LEU A 176 10.88 1.87 -7.86
N PHE A 177 10.72 1.35 -9.08
CA PHE A 177 10.98 2.12 -10.30
C PHE A 177 10.04 3.33 -10.47
N LEU A 178 8.74 3.18 -10.19
CA LEU A 178 7.78 4.29 -10.25
C LEU A 178 8.02 5.30 -9.11
N ASP A 179 8.36 4.81 -7.91
CA ASP A 179 8.68 5.66 -6.77
C ASP A 179 9.91 6.51 -7.06
N LYS A 180 10.97 5.90 -7.61
CA LYS A 180 12.20 6.59 -8.00
C LYS A 180 11.94 7.64 -9.08
N ASP A 181 11.11 7.33 -10.08
CA ASP A 181 10.72 8.29 -11.12
C ASP A 181 9.95 9.47 -10.52
N ALA A 182 8.94 9.20 -9.68
CA ALA A 182 8.16 10.22 -9.00
C ALA A 182 9.01 11.09 -8.06
N ILE A 183 9.86 10.48 -7.23
CA ILE A 183 10.79 11.19 -6.34
C ILE A 183 11.76 12.07 -7.15
N GLY A 184 12.25 11.57 -8.28
CA GLY A 184 13.15 12.29 -9.18
C GLY A 184 12.49 13.52 -9.81
N LYS A 185 11.35 13.33 -10.47
CA LYS A 185 10.61 14.41 -11.16
C LYS A 185 10.02 15.42 -10.18
N GLY A 186 9.45 14.95 -9.08
CA GLY A 186 8.88 15.77 -8.02
C GLY A 186 9.93 16.42 -7.11
N LYS A 187 11.20 16.02 -7.21
CA LYS A 187 12.30 16.44 -6.32
C LYS A 187 11.92 16.31 -4.84
N LEU A 188 11.27 15.20 -4.50
CA LEU A 188 10.56 15.03 -3.23
C LEU A 188 11.51 14.78 -2.05
N LEU A 189 12.66 14.15 -2.34
CA LEU A 189 13.63 13.69 -1.35
C LEU A 189 15.04 14.15 -1.74
N ASP A 190 15.89 14.39 -0.75
CA ASP A 190 17.33 14.61 -0.94
C ASP A 190 18.10 13.29 -1.19
N ALA A 191 19.43 13.35 -1.31
CA ALA A 191 20.24 12.17 -1.60
C ALA A 191 20.23 11.13 -0.46
N LYS A 192 20.31 11.57 0.79
CA LYS A 192 20.30 10.71 1.98
C LYS A 192 18.91 10.10 2.15
N GLU A 193 17.88 10.90 1.99
CA GLU A 193 16.49 10.46 2.09
C GLU A 193 16.13 9.45 1.00
N LYS A 194 16.65 9.60 -0.23
CA LYS A 194 16.47 8.59 -1.29
C LYS A 194 17.09 7.25 -0.92
N GLU A 195 18.25 7.25 -0.28
CA GLU A 195 18.90 6.01 0.16
C GLU A 195 18.11 5.32 1.26
N GLN A 196 17.72 6.07 2.30
CA GLN A 196 16.89 5.57 3.39
C GLN A 196 15.51 5.07 2.90
N PHE A 197 14.89 5.77 1.95
CA PHE A 197 13.65 5.32 1.31
C PHE A 197 13.80 3.96 0.63
N LYS A 198 14.87 3.78 -0.14
CA LYS A 198 15.13 2.51 -0.85
C LYS A 198 15.45 1.38 0.11
N ILE A 199 16.13 1.67 1.21
CA ILE A 199 16.34 0.70 2.29
C ILE A 199 14.98 0.32 2.87
N LEU A 200 14.20 1.28 3.41
CA LEU A 200 12.93 0.97 4.07
C LEU A 200 11.96 0.14 3.23
N PHE A 201 11.91 0.39 1.91
CA PHE A 201 11.01 -0.32 0.99
C PHE A 201 11.74 -1.28 0.05
N SER A 202 12.93 -1.72 0.43
CA SER A 202 13.63 -2.80 -0.27
C SER A 202 12.76 -4.04 -0.33
N ARG A 203 12.82 -4.79 -1.44
CA ARG A 203 12.29 -6.15 -1.42
C ARG A 203 13.22 -7.05 -0.58
N VAL A 204 12.65 -8.04 0.07
CA VAL A 204 13.32 -8.97 0.97
C VAL A 204 13.25 -10.36 0.38
N LYS A 205 14.40 -11.01 0.18
CA LYS A 205 14.41 -12.38 -0.35
C LYS A 205 13.74 -13.33 0.64
N THR A 206 12.93 -14.26 0.13
CA THR A 206 12.26 -15.29 0.93
C THR A 206 12.37 -16.67 0.28
N GLU A 207 11.80 -17.67 0.94
CA GLU A 207 11.70 -19.05 0.45
C GLU A 207 10.55 -19.25 -0.54
N ALA A 208 10.71 -20.22 -1.44
CA ALA A 208 9.70 -20.65 -2.42
C ALA A 208 8.59 -21.48 -1.74
N THR A 209 7.71 -20.78 -1.02
CA THR A 209 6.61 -21.35 -0.25
C THR A 209 5.39 -20.43 -0.30
N GLN A 210 4.24 -20.93 0.11
CA GLN A 210 3.04 -20.12 0.36
C GLN A 210 2.76 -19.94 1.87
N ASP A 211 3.65 -20.44 2.72
CA ASP A 211 3.53 -20.33 4.18
C ASP A 211 3.83 -18.90 4.66
N ILE A 212 2.77 -18.23 5.10
CA ILE A 212 2.82 -16.87 5.62
C ILE A 212 3.73 -16.77 6.85
N GLN A 213 3.87 -17.82 7.66
CA GLN A 213 4.71 -17.77 8.87
C GLN A 213 6.20 -17.69 8.52
N ILE A 214 6.62 -18.40 7.48
CA ILE A 214 7.99 -18.31 6.95
C ILE A 214 8.24 -16.90 6.38
N HIS A 215 7.32 -16.40 5.57
CA HIS A 215 7.42 -15.05 5.01
C HIS A 215 7.44 -13.96 6.07
N ALA A 216 6.54 -14.04 7.05
CA ALA A 216 6.46 -13.08 8.13
C ALA A 216 7.74 -13.07 8.94
N LYS A 217 8.30 -14.23 9.30
CA LYS A 217 9.58 -14.32 9.99
C LYS A 217 10.69 -13.58 9.22
N ASN A 218 10.81 -13.81 7.90
CA ASN A 218 11.81 -13.13 7.07
C ASN A 218 11.60 -11.61 7.04
N MET A 219 10.34 -11.15 7.01
CA MET A 219 10.03 -9.71 7.04
C MET A 219 10.26 -9.10 8.42
N GLU A 220 9.98 -9.83 9.50
CA GLU A 220 10.29 -9.42 10.88
C GLU A 220 11.80 -9.29 11.07
N GLU A 221 12.60 -10.27 10.64
CA GLU A 221 14.07 -10.22 10.70
C GLU A 221 14.62 -9.01 9.93
N TYR A 222 14.01 -8.66 8.79
CA TYR A 222 14.37 -7.47 8.05
C TYR A 222 14.06 -6.19 8.86
N PHE A 223 12.82 -6.04 9.33
CA PHE A 223 12.38 -4.85 10.05
C PHE A 223 12.92 -4.73 11.49
N GLU A 224 13.44 -5.78 12.10
CA GLU A 224 14.12 -5.73 13.40
C GLU A 224 15.38 -4.85 13.40
N ASN A 225 15.95 -4.59 12.22
CA ASN A 225 17.08 -3.65 12.06
C ASN A 225 16.68 -2.18 12.24
N PHE A 226 15.38 -1.86 12.17
CA PHE A 226 14.85 -0.50 12.18
C PHE A 226 14.35 -0.16 13.58
N LYS A 227 14.53 1.09 14.03
CA LYS A 227 13.87 1.57 15.26
C LYS A 227 12.66 2.41 14.88
N PHE A 228 11.49 1.85 15.14
CA PHE A 228 10.22 2.52 14.93
C PHE A 228 9.83 3.35 16.15
N HIS A 229 9.13 4.46 15.93
CA HIS A 229 8.51 5.24 16.99
C HIS A 229 7.55 4.38 17.83
N GLU A 230 7.52 4.58 19.15
CA GLU A 230 6.72 3.75 20.06
C GLU A 230 5.21 3.89 19.79
N LYS A 231 4.75 5.14 19.62
CA LYS A 231 3.33 5.49 19.49
C LYS A 231 2.84 5.57 18.05
N VAL A 232 3.74 5.77 17.09
CA VAL A 232 3.37 5.91 15.68
C VAL A 232 3.63 4.60 14.98
N ARG A 233 2.66 4.11 14.22
CA ARG A 233 2.70 2.78 13.64
C ARG A 233 2.73 2.88 12.12
N MET A 234 3.78 2.35 11.51
CA MET A 234 3.86 2.05 10.09
C MET A 234 3.11 0.74 9.85
N ILE A 235 1.90 0.83 9.32
CA ILE A 235 1.08 -0.35 9.03
C ILE A 235 1.31 -0.75 7.58
N SER A 236 1.92 -1.91 7.36
CA SER A 236 2.33 -2.38 6.03
C SER A 236 1.55 -3.62 5.61
N VAL A 237 1.12 -3.66 4.36
CA VAL A 237 0.65 -4.87 3.69
C VAL A 237 1.84 -5.48 2.95
N ILE A 238 2.23 -6.68 3.35
CA ILE A 238 3.35 -7.40 2.74
C ILE A 238 2.82 -8.33 1.66
N ILE A 239 3.45 -8.28 0.50
CA ILE A 239 3.11 -9.07 -0.68
C ILE A 239 4.27 -9.97 -1.06
N HIS A 240 3.96 -11.23 -1.33
CA HIS A 240 4.89 -12.18 -1.95
C HIS A 240 4.85 -12.01 -3.49
N ASP A 241 6.02 -11.86 -4.11
CA ASP A 241 6.25 -11.96 -5.55
C ASP A 241 7.16 -13.13 -5.87
N ASN A 242 6.83 -13.88 -6.93
CA ASN A 242 7.55 -15.07 -7.40
C ASN A 242 8.00 -14.97 -8.86
N LEU A 243 8.02 -13.77 -9.47
CA LEU A 243 8.36 -13.62 -10.90
C LEU A 243 9.81 -13.88 -11.25
N ASP A 244 10.72 -13.39 -10.42
CA ASP A 244 12.15 -13.42 -10.66
C ASP A 244 12.93 -13.96 -9.46
N GLY A 245 12.27 -14.86 -8.73
CA GLY A 245 12.65 -15.36 -7.42
C GLY A 245 11.57 -15.02 -6.41
N ASP A 246 11.66 -15.63 -5.23
CA ASP A 246 10.70 -15.41 -4.15
C ASP A 246 11.15 -14.22 -3.30
N PHE A 247 10.36 -13.15 -3.32
CA PHE A 247 10.62 -11.91 -2.61
C PHE A 247 9.36 -11.40 -1.91
N LEU A 248 9.55 -10.73 -0.78
CA LEU A 248 8.55 -9.97 -0.07
C LEU A 248 8.77 -8.49 -0.33
N PHE A 249 7.70 -7.72 -0.42
CA PHE A 249 7.80 -6.26 -0.48
C PHE A 249 6.59 -5.61 0.17
N VAL A 250 6.77 -4.35 0.56
CA VAL A 250 5.67 -3.49 1.03
C VAL A 250 4.81 -3.12 -0.17
N GLY A 251 3.69 -3.82 -0.33
CA GLY A 251 2.71 -3.58 -1.40
C GLY A 251 1.81 -2.38 -1.11
N HIS A 252 1.54 -2.12 0.17
CA HIS A 252 0.86 -0.93 0.64
C HIS A 252 1.34 -0.55 2.04
N VAL A 253 1.27 0.73 2.38
CA VAL A 253 1.65 1.24 3.69
C VAL A 253 0.91 2.53 4.02
N GLY A 254 0.55 2.68 5.29
CA GLY A 254 0.06 3.94 5.84
C GLY A 254 0.58 4.17 7.25
N VAL A 255 0.21 5.32 7.82
CA VAL A 255 0.65 5.74 9.16
C VAL A 255 -0.57 5.79 10.08
N LEU A 256 -0.49 5.08 11.19
CA LEU A 256 -1.52 5.04 12.24
C LEU A 256 -0.99 5.75 13.49
N VAL A 257 -1.74 6.74 13.99
CA VAL A 257 -1.44 7.46 15.24
C VAL A 257 -2.60 7.34 16.22
N PRO A 258 -2.36 7.41 17.55
CA PRO A 258 -3.43 7.50 18.53
C PRO A 258 -4.27 8.77 18.34
N ASP A 259 -5.57 8.67 18.62
CA ASP A 259 -6.51 9.79 18.77
C ASP A 259 -7.15 9.72 20.17
N GLN A 260 -7.88 10.76 20.58
CA GLN A 260 -8.61 10.79 21.86
C GLN A 260 -9.53 9.58 22.02
N GLU A 261 -10.23 9.21 20.94
CA GLU A 261 -11.21 8.13 20.89
C GLU A 261 -10.84 7.09 19.81
N GLY A 262 -9.59 6.61 19.86
CA GLY A 262 -9.14 5.51 19.00
C GLY A 262 -7.85 5.85 18.24
N PHE A 263 -7.91 5.76 16.92
CA PHE A 263 -6.75 5.90 16.04
C PHE A 263 -7.10 6.60 14.73
N LEU A 264 -6.18 7.45 14.24
CA LEU A 264 -6.22 8.01 12.90
C LEU A 264 -5.23 7.28 12.00
N PHE A 265 -5.72 6.72 10.90
CA PHE A 265 -4.92 6.15 9.83
C PHE A 265 -4.89 7.10 8.63
N VAL A 266 -3.70 7.47 8.17
CA VAL A 266 -3.53 8.25 6.94
C VAL A 266 -2.86 7.40 5.87
N GLU A 267 -3.46 7.40 4.68
CA GLU A 267 -2.99 6.60 3.55
C GLU A 267 -3.17 7.31 2.20
N LYS A 268 -2.48 6.76 1.21
CA LYS A 268 -2.57 7.12 -0.20
C LYS A 268 -2.45 5.84 -1.02
N LEU A 269 -3.57 5.24 -1.43
CA LEU A 269 -3.60 3.87 -1.98
C LEU A 269 -2.72 3.68 -3.22
N SER A 270 -2.78 4.61 -4.16
CA SER A 270 -2.02 4.58 -5.41
C SER A 270 -1.51 5.98 -5.75
N PHE A 271 -0.89 6.17 -6.91
CA PHE A 271 -0.53 7.51 -7.40
C PHE A 271 -1.75 8.35 -7.73
N GLU A 272 -2.79 7.71 -8.26
CA GLU A 272 -3.95 8.38 -8.83
C GLU A 272 -5.08 8.58 -7.83
N GLU A 273 -5.26 7.65 -6.87
CA GLU A 273 -6.37 7.73 -5.91
C GLU A 273 -6.15 8.81 -4.83
N PRO A 274 -7.19 9.47 -4.32
CA PRO A 274 -7.04 10.52 -3.31
C PRO A 274 -6.39 10.08 -2.00
N TYR A 275 -5.85 11.06 -1.27
CA TYR A 275 -5.48 10.87 0.13
C TYR A 275 -6.71 10.50 0.96
N GLN A 276 -6.49 9.70 1.99
CA GLN A 276 -7.53 9.31 2.94
C GLN A 276 -7.01 9.44 4.36
N ALA A 277 -7.85 10.01 5.21
CA ALA A 277 -7.71 9.98 6.66
C ALA A 277 -8.91 9.21 7.21
N ILE A 278 -8.67 8.09 7.89
CA ILE A 278 -9.69 7.15 8.35
C ILE A 278 -9.56 7.00 9.86
N LYS A 279 -10.68 7.14 10.59
CA LYS A 279 -10.70 6.97 12.04
C LYS A 279 -11.19 5.58 12.41
N PHE A 280 -10.43 4.90 13.25
CA PHE A 280 -10.71 3.55 13.76
C PHE A 280 -10.83 3.58 15.28
N ALA A 281 -11.75 2.80 15.85
CA ALA A 281 -11.88 2.67 17.30
C ALA A 281 -10.70 1.87 17.90
N ALA A 282 -10.18 0.91 17.14
CA ALA A 282 -9.06 0.07 17.55
C ALA A 282 -8.10 -0.24 16.39
N LYS A 283 -6.80 -0.44 16.69
CA LYS A 283 -5.80 -0.83 15.67
C LYS A 283 -6.20 -2.06 14.86
N LYS A 284 -6.88 -3.02 15.51
CA LYS A 284 -7.33 -4.25 14.87
C LYS A 284 -8.31 -4.00 13.72
N GLU A 285 -9.13 -2.97 13.80
CA GLU A 285 -10.04 -2.58 12.72
C GLU A 285 -9.27 -2.04 11.51
N CYS A 286 -8.17 -1.31 11.73
CA CYS A 286 -7.26 -0.92 10.66
C CYS A 286 -6.61 -2.15 10.00
N TYR A 287 -6.17 -3.13 10.79
CA TYR A 287 -5.59 -4.36 10.23
C TYR A 287 -6.64 -5.14 9.41
N GLN A 288 -7.87 -5.26 9.92
CA GLN A 288 -8.98 -5.90 9.21
C GLN A 288 -9.28 -5.18 7.90
N TYR A 289 -9.39 -3.84 7.94
CA TYR A 289 -9.62 -3.02 6.76
C TYR A 289 -8.61 -3.29 5.64
N LEU A 290 -7.32 -3.37 6.00
CA LEU A 290 -6.26 -3.67 5.03
C LEU A 290 -6.30 -5.13 4.58
N GLN A 291 -6.51 -6.08 5.50
CA GLN A 291 -6.60 -7.50 5.16
C GLN A 291 -7.73 -7.78 4.18
N ASP A 292 -8.90 -7.18 4.41
CA ASP A 292 -10.08 -7.33 3.55
C ASP A 292 -9.84 -6.68 2.19
N LYS A 293 -9.23 -5.48 2.16
CA LYS A 293 -8.93 -4.76 0.92
C LYS A 293 -8.00 -5.55 0.00
N TYR A 294 -7.03 -6.27 0.56
CA TYR A 294 -6.04 -7.04 -0.19
C TYR A 294 -6.34 -8.55 -0.20
N ALA A 295 -7.52 -8.99 0.25
CA ALA A 295 -7.87 -10.41 0.38
C ALA A 295 -7.83 -11.18 -0.95
N ASP A 296 -8.19 -10.50 -2.05
CA ASP A 296 -8.22 -11.10 -3.39
C ASP A 296 -6.86 -11.04 -4.11
N TYR A 297 -5.84 -10.43 -3.50
CA TYR A 297 -4.49 -10.46 -4.04
C TYR A 297 -3.94 -11.88 -3.91
N THR A 298 -4.09 -12.64 -4.99
CA THR A 298 -3.78 -14.06 -5.05
C THR A 298 -3.20 -14.40 -6.43
N GLY A 299 -2.51 -15.53 -6.52
CA GLY A 299 -1.92 -15.99 -7.77
C GLY A 299 -1.26 -17.35 -7.59
N GLU A 300 -0.96 -18.01 -8.69
CA GLU A 300 -0.27 -19.30 -8.67
C GLU A 300 1.10 -19.16 -7.97
N GLY A 301 1.31 -19.98 -6.94
CA GLY A 301 2.54 -19.97 -6.14
C GLY A 301 2.70 -18.76 -5.20
N LEU A 302 1.72 -17.86 -5.10
CA LEU A 302 1.79 -16.71 -4.19
C LEU A 302 1.20 -17.04 -2.82
N ALA A 303 1.86 -16.59 -1.76
CA ALA A 303 1.25 -16.54 -0.43
C ALA A 303 0.17 -15.45 -0.39
N LYS A 304 -0.80 -15.58 0.53
CA LYS A 304 -1.74 -14.48 0.79
C LYS A 304 -1.00 -13.29 1.42
N PRO A 305 -1.41 -12.04 1.14
CA PRO A 305 -0.88 -10.88 1.83
C PRO A 305 -1.13 -10.96 3.33
N PHE A 306 -0.21 -10.38 4.10
CA PHE A 306 -0.31 -10.28 5.55
C PHE A 306 0.06 -8.88 6.02
N ILE A 307 -0.37 -8.53 7.23
CA ILE A 307 -0.20 -7.20 7.81
C ILE A 307 0.96 -7.21 8.81
N MET A 308 1.80 -6.18 8.70
CA MET A 308 2.84 -5.84 9.67
C MET A 308 2.46 -4.54 10.37
N ASP A 309 2.53 -4.53 11.70
CA ASP A 309 2.52 -3.31 12.51
C ASP A 309 3.97 -3.05 12.97
N ASN A 310 4.62 -2.05 12.36
CA ASN A 310 6.06 -1.83 12.45
C ASN A 310 6.82 -3.13 12.09
N ASN A 311 7.62 -3.66 13.02
CA ASN A 311 8.46 -4.83 12.80
C ASN A 311 7.81 -6.16 13.16
N LYS A 312 6.49 -6.21 13.43
CA LYS A 312 5.82 -7.45 13.85
C LYS A 312 4.60 -7.75 13.01
N LYS A 313 4.45 -9.03 12.63
CA LYS A 313 3.23 -9.53 12.01
C LYS A 313 2.09 -9.42 13.02
N VAL A 314 0.94 -8.99 12.54
CA VAL A 314 -0.30 -9.01 13.34
C VAL A 314 -1.22 -10.12 12.85
N GLU A 315 -2.08 -10.59 13.77
CA GLU A 315 -3.19 -11.48 13.42
C GLU A 315 -4.44 -10.66 13.18
N VAL A 316 -5.16 -11.04 12.12
CA VAL A 316 -6.45 -10.49 11.73
C VAL A 316 -7.46 -11.63 11.88
N ASN A 317 -8.61 -11.36 12.51
CA ASN A 317 -9.59 -12.40 12.85
C ASN A 317 -10.52 -12.72 11.69
#